data_AF-E4TNW7-F1
#
_entry.id   AF-E4TNW7-F1
#
_cell.length_a   1.000
_cell.length_b   1.000
_cell.length_c   1.000
_cell.angle_alpha   90.00
_cell.angle_beta   90.00
_cell.angle_gamma   90.00
#
_symmetry.space_group_name_H-M   'P 1'
#
loop_
_entity.id
_entity.type
_entity.pdbx_description
1 polymer ?
#
loop_
_entity_poly.entity_id
_entity_poly.type
_entity_poly.pdbx_seq_one_letter_code
_entity_poly.pdbx_strand_id
1 'polypeptide(L)'
;MYRLVFFFLLFCFLSCSQQNPEKDGVKATSEKELRVWHQTDTIYNSVKWASDSLRQIKLKVGYSHELRLEAKSDAPVYLFQENSLLAKSSDGLLKYSFKTGVNNEDIFLTLDRSLRKLSYGLYSIKYENKSTAYSSLQIEGREKQWISNNILMILLIGASIFLVVIKFNYAKRTGDIFSFNKIFTTRLNEGEQSRVRIMDQDNIVFAGFYTFLTAGLIYFLSLGKNVGFLGIEANGIMEYLKILAIVAVGLAAKVILIAIASNLFGNSKIPAFYVKEMLNINLFFIAILFFSSIFIYLFMGEIPTSWLTIALYGVLSFYIIRLLLLYFKILKLSSFSNLYLFSYFCTTEIFPFLIGLKYFMR
;
A
#
# COMPACT_ATOMS: atom_id res chain seq x y z
N MET A 1 7.26 -16.50 24.20
CA MET A 1 6.48 -15.26 24.42
C MET A 1 7.37 -14.01 24.44
N TYR A 2 8.45 -13.96 25.23
CA TYR A 2 9.45 -12.87 25.17
C TYR A 2 10.03 -12.64 23.77
N ARG A 3 10.29 -13.72 23.01
CA ARG A 3 10.81 -13.61 21.64
C ARG A 3 9.87 -12.87 20.67
N LEU A 4 8.55 -13.02 20.82
CA LEU A 4 7.57 -12.41 19.91
C LEU A 4 7.35 -10.91 20.24
N VAL A 5 7.34 -10.57 21.54
CA VAL A 5 7.35 -9.18 22.01
C VAL A 5 8.69 -8.50 21.67
N PHE A 6 9.80 -9.23 21.75
CA PHE A 6 11.13 -8.76 21.36
C PHE A 6 11.23 -8.52 19.85
N PHE A 7 10.75 -9.44 19.01
CA PHE A 7 10.66 -9.20 17.56
C PHE A 7 9.77 -8.01 17.23
N PHE A 8 8.70 -7.78 18.00
CA PHE A 8 7.81 -6.63 17.82
C PHE A 8 8.45 -5.30 18.25
N LEU A 9 9.15 -5.27 19.39
CA LEU A 9 9.92 -4.10 19.82
C LEU A 9 11.08 -3.80 18.86
N LEU A 10 11.75 -4.84 18.36
CA LEU A 10 12.77 -4.73 17.32
C LEU A 10 12.16 -4.16 16.03
N PHE A 11 10.94 -4.57 15.67
CA PHE A 11 10.20 -4.04 14.52
C PHE A 11 9.86 -2.56 14.69
N CYS A 12 9.33 -2.16 15.85
CA CYS A 12 9.08 -0.75 16.16
C CYS A 12 10.38 0.07 16.12
N PHE A 13 11.49 -0.47 16.62
CA PHE A 13 12.80 0.18 16.56
C PHE A 13 13.31 0.33 15.12
N LEU A 14 13.15 -0.70 14.28
CA LEU A 14 13.53 -0.67 12.87
C LEU A 14 12.66 0.29 12.05
N SER A 15 11.36 0.34 12.32
CA SER A 15 10.46 1.32 11.70
C SER A 15 10.78 2.76 12.11
N CYS A 16 11.26 3.00 13.33
CA CYS A 16 11.79 4.31 13.72
C CYS A 16 13.18 4.59 13.11
N SER A 17 14.00 3.56 12.88
CA SER A 17 15.36 3.70 12.33
C SER A 17 15.38 4.00 10.83
N GLN A 18 14.32 3.68 10.08
CA GLN A 18 14.26 3.90 8.63
C GLN A 18 14.03 5.37 8.23
N GLN A 19 13.89 6.29 9.19
CA GLN A 19 13.70 7.72 8.93
C GLN A 19 15.01 8.50 8.68
N ASN A 20 16.11 7.81 8.36
CA ASN A 20 17.30 8.44 7.81
C ASN A 20 17.67 7.76 6.49
N PRO A 21 17.03 8.14 5.37
CA PRO A 21 17.74 8.03 4.10
C PRO A 21 18.96 8.93 4.21
N GLU A 22 20.10 8.26 4.26
CA GLU A 22 21.43 8.73 3.90
C GLU A 22 21.33 9.97 3.00
N LYS A 23 21.60 11.13 3.61
CA LYS A 23 21.93 12.34 2.88
C LYS A 23 23.25 12.05 2.16
N ASP A 24 23.14 11.49 0.96
CA ASP A 24 24.22 11.55 -0.01
C ASP A 24 24.54 13.03 -0.27
N GLY A 25 25.57 13.51 0.44
CA GLY A 25 26.69 14.26 -0.11
C GLY A 25 26.44 15.53 -0.92
N VAL A 26 25.21 16.02 -1.11
CA VAL A 26 24.97 17.30 -1.75
C VAL A 26 25.06 18.37 -0.66
N LYS A 27 26.22 19.05 -0.61
CA LYS A 27 26.39 20.32 0.09
C LYS A 27 25.20 21.21 -0.29
N ALA A 28 24.25 21.36 0.63
CA ALA A 28 23.14 22.28 0.50
C ALA A 28 23.70 23.70 0.57
N THR A 29 24.09 24.24 -0.59
CA THR A 29 24.15 25.69 -0.81
C THR A 29 22.75 26.23 -0.57
N SER A 30 22.64 27.19 0.34
CA SER A 30 21.40 27.80 0.81
C SER A 30 20.74 28.67 -0.26
N GLU A 31 20.19 28.08 -1.31
CA GLU A 31 19.25 28.75 -2.21
C GLU A 31 17.84 28.28 -1.85
N LYS A 32 17.17 29.04 -0.96
CA LYS A 32 15.73 28.91 -0.67
C LYS A 32 14.90 29.53 -1.80
N GLU A 33 15.22 29.19 -3.04
CA GLU A 33 14.61 29.77 -4.23
C GLU A 33 14.01 28.64 -5.07
N LEU A 34 12.69 28.69 -5.28
CA LEU A 34 11.98 27.70 -6.04
C LEU A 34 12.29 27.91 -7.53
N ARG A 35 12.98 26.94 -8.14
CA ARG A 35 13.29 26.94 -9.58
C ARG A 35 12.10 26.38 -10.34
N VAL A 36 11.43 27.22 -11.14
CA VAL A 36 10.36 26.79 -12.03
C VAL A 36 10.95 26.56 -13.42
N TRP A 37 11.07 25.29 -13.83
CA TRP A 37 11.59 24.93 -15.16
C TRP A 37 10.53 25.17 -16.24
N HIS A 38 10.90 25.94 -17.26
CA HIS A 38 10.06 26.23 -18.43
C HIS A 38 10.35 25.28 -19.59
N GLN A 39 11.62 24.87 -19.72
CA GLN A 39 12.06 23.94 -20.76
C GLN A 39 13.23 23.14 -20.22
N THR A 40 13.21 21.83 -20.42
CA THR A 40 14.30 20.92 -20.09
C THR A 40 14.45 19.91 -21.21
N ASP A 41 15.66 19.74 -21.70
CA ASP A 41 15.95 18.76 -22.75
C ASP A 41 17.33 18.13 -22.52
N THR A 42 17.46 16.86 -22.87
CA THR A 42 18.72 16.13 -22.80
C THR A 42 18.98 15.43 -24.12
N ILE A 43 19.97 15.95 -24.84
CA ILE A 43 20.35 15.47 -26.16
C ILE A 43 21.53 14.52 -26.03
N TYR A 44 21.35 13.30 -26.53
CA TYR A 44 22.39 12.29 -26.66
C TYR A 44 22.74 12.11 -28.13
N ASN A 45 24.03 12.16 -28.45
CA ASN A 45 24.50 12.01 -29.82
C ASN A 45 24.73 10.53 -30.16
N SER A 46 23.74 9.86 -30.77
CA SER A 46 23.90 8.49 -31.34
C SER A 46 24.12 8.48 -32.85
N VAL A 47 23.94 9.62 -33.52
CA VAL A 47 24.03 9.75 -34.99
C VAL A 47 25.40 10.33 -35.38
N LYS A 48 25.99 9.90 -36.51
CA LYS A 48 27.18 10.54 -37.12
C LYS A 48 26.72 11.72 -37.98
N TRP A 49 27.37 12.87 -37.85
CA TRP A 49 26.90 14.13 -38.44
C TRP A 49 27.78 14.57 -39.60
N ALA A 50 27.16 15.05 -40.67
CA ALA A 50 27.86 15.57 -41.84
C ALA A 50 28.59 16.88 -41.50
N SER A 51 29.81 17.02 -42.01
CA SER A 51 30.72 18.13 -41.76
C SER A 51 30.24 19.40 -42.43
N ASP A 52 29.76 20.36 -41.64
CA ASP A 52 30.35 21.72 -41.54
C ASP A 52 29.45 22.76 -40.88
N SER A 53 28.20 22.42 -40.55
CA SER A 53 27.30 23.34 -39.84
C SER A 53 27.55 23.36 -38.33
N LEU A 54 27.72 24.57 -37.77
CA LEU A 54 27.61 24.80 -36.32
C LEU A 54 26.20 24.41 -35.87
N ARG A 55 26.08 23.62 -34.80
CA ARG A 55 24.77 23.29 -34.23
C ARG A 55 24.31 24.42 -33.35
N GLN A 56 23.12 24.93 -33.65
CA GLN A 56 22.46 25.95 -32.86
C GLN A 56 21.11 25.43 -32.38
N ILE A 57 20.87 25.49 -31.08
CA ILE A 57 19.54 25.26 -30.50
C ILE A 57 18.92 26.63 -30.27
N LYS A 58 17.82 26.91 -30.98
CA LYS A 58 17.03 28.11 -30.74
C LYS A 58 16.21 27.93 -29.46
N LEU A 59 16.52 28.75 -28.45
CA LEU A 59 15.81 28.80 -27.19
C LEU A 59 14.58 29.70 -27.35
N LYS A 60 13.38 29.13 -27.19
CA LYS A 60 12.14 29.92 -27.23
C LYS A 60 11.90 30.57 -25.87
N VAL A 61 12.31 31.83 -25.73
CA VAL A 61 12.11 32.60 -24.50
C VAL A 61 10.87 33.46 -24.65
N GLY A 62 9.76 33.06 -24.00
CA GLY A 62 8.45 33.70 -24.15
C GLY A 62 7.95 34.48 -22.92
N TYR A 63 8.84 34.91 -22.00
CA TYR A 63 8.41 35.40 -20.67
C TYR A 63 9.10 36.68 -20.22
N SER A 64 8.38 37.47 -19.41
CA SER A 64 8.74 38.83 -18.95
C SER A 64 9.48 38.90 -17.60
N HIS A 65 10.01 37.79 -17.09
CA HIS A 65 10.62 37.71 -15.76
C HIS A 65 12.08 37.21 -15.81
N GLU A 66 12.82 37.38 -14.72
CA GLU A 66 14.22 36.92 -14.58
C GLU A 66 14.33 35.43 -14.94
N LEU A 67 14.90 35.17 -16.11
CA LEU A 67 15.11 33.84 -16.65
C LEU A 67 16.58 33.46 -16.45
N ARG A 68 16.83 32.22 -16.06
CA ARG A 68 18.16 31.64 -15.92
C ARG A 68 18.28 30.42 -16.81
N LEU A 69 19.38 30.36 -17.55
CA LEU A 69 19.80 29.19 -18.31
C LEU A 69 20.83 28.43 -17.48
N GLU A 70 20.63 27.13 -17.34
CA GLU A 70 21.65 26.19 -16.89
C GLU A 70 21.82 25.13 -17.96
N ALA A 71 23.01 25.07 -18.56
CA ALA A 71 23.41 24.04 -19.50
C ALA A 71 24.62 23.29 -18.97
N LYS A 72 24.56 21.96 -19.05
CA LYS A 72 25.61 21.04 -18.67
C LYS A 72 25.95 20.16 -19.87
N SER A 73 27.21 20.17 -20.23
CA SER A 73 27.75 19.57 -21.43
C SER A 73 29.09 18.89 -21.14
N ASP A 74 29.46 17.94 -21.97
CA ASP A 74 30.80 17.34 -21.99
C ASP A 74 31.79 18.06 -22.94
N ALA A 75 31.35 19.16 -23.56
CA ALA A 75 32.14 19.97 -24.49
C ALA A 75 31.86 21.48 -24.26
N PRO A 76 32.63 22.39 -24.89
CA PRO A 76 32.37 23.82 -24.79
C PRO A 76 30.97 24.21 -25.31
N VAL A 77 30.34 25.16 -24.61
CA VAL A 77 29.00 25.67 -24.95
C VAL A 77 29.06 27.19 -25.04
N TYR A 78 28.43 27.73 -26.08
CA TYR A 78 28.39 29.16 -26.37
C TYR A 78 26.94 29.63 -26.44
N LEU A 79 26.63 30.74 -25.78
CA LEU A 79 25.32 31.36 -25.80
C LEU A 79 25.40 32.64 -26.62
N PHE A 80 24.58 32.70 -27.67
CA PHE A 80 24.46 33.84 -28.55
C PHE A 80 23.06 34.44 -28.44
N GLN A 81 22.99 35.76 -28.56
CA GLN A 81 21.76 36.51 -28.80
C GLN A 81 22.01 37.29 -30.08
N GLU A 82 21.21 36.98 -31.10
CA GLU A 82 21.46 37.38 -32.48
C GLU A 82 22.88 36.98 -32.94
N ASN A 83 23.77 37.95 -33.15
CA ASN A 83 25.17 37.76 -33.55
C ASN A 83 26.17 38.10 -32.43
N SER A 84 25.69 38.40 -31.23
CA SER A 84 26.53 38.76 -30.09
C SER A 84 26.74 37.57 -29.16
N LEU A 85 28.00 37.31 -28.78
CA LEU A 85 28.33 36.30 -27.79
C LEU A 85 28.00 36.82 -26.39
N LEU A 86 27.00 36.24 -25.74
CA LEU A 86 26.60 36.61 -24.38
C LEU A 86 27.47 35.95 -23.32
N ALA A 87 27.70 34.65 -23.48
CA ALA A 87 28.43 33.84 -22.51
C ALA A 87 29.06 32.61 -23.18
N LYS A 88 30.16 32.13 -22.60
CA LYS A 88 30.83 30.90 -23.01
C LYS A 88 31.23 30.09 -21.78
N SER A 89 31.17 28.77 -21.90
CA SER A 89 31.69 27.83 -20.90
C SER A 89 32.62 26.85 -21.61
N SER A 90 33.87 26.79 -21.15
CA SER A 90 34.88 25.85 -21.65
C SER A 90 34.82 24.49 -20.94
N ASP A 91 34.26 24.46 -19.73
CA ASP A 91 34.09 23.28 -18.87
C ASP A 91 32.74 22.56 -19.08
N GLY A 92 31.92 23.07 -20.00
CA GLY A 92 30.60 22.54 -20.32
C GLY A 92 29.50 22.91 -19.33
N LEU A 93 29.80 23.62 -18.23
CA LEU A 93 28.80 24.15 -17.31
C LEU A 93 28.55 25.64 -17.58
N LEU A 94 27.47 25.95 -18.29
CA LEU A 94 27.04 27.32 -18.56
C LEU A 94 25.88 27.71 -17.65
N LYS A 95 26.08 28.76 -16.83
CA LYS A 95 25.00 29.43 -16.09
C LYS A 95 24.89 30.87 -16.55
N TYR A 96 23.70 31.28 -16.99
CA TYR A 96 23.47 32.65 -17.47
C TYR A 96 22.14 33.18 -16.96
N SER A 97 22.11 34.43 -16.50
CA SER A 97 20.90 35.12 -16.05
C SER A 97 20.54 36.20 -17.07
N PHE A 98 19.39 36.08 -17.70
CA PHE A 98 18.87 37.10 -18.59
C PHE A 98 18.35 38.27 -17.75
N LYS A 99 18.83 39.49 -18.03
CA LYS A 99 18.30 40.70 -17.39
C LYS A 99 16.90 40.98 -17.93
N THR A 100 15.99 41.47 -17.07
CA THR A 100 14.64 41.90 -17.47
C THR A 100 14.71 42.89 -18.62
N GLY A 101 14.02 42.59 -19.73
CA GLY A 101 13.99 43.43 -20.93
C GLY A 101 14.56 42.78 -22.20
N VAL A 102 14.90 41.49 -22.19
CA VAL A 102 15.17 40.73 -23.43
C VAL A 102 13.86 40.58 -24.20
N ASN A 103 13.53 41.57 -25.02
CA ASN A 103 12.32 41.59 -25.83
C ASN A 103 12.50 40.69 -27.05
N ASN A 104 11.80 39.55 -27.11
CA ASN A 104 11.56 38.72 -28.30
C ASN A 104 12.74 38.33 -29.21
N GLU A 105 13.99 38.61 -28.83
CA GLU A 105 15.16 38.25 -29.64
C GLU A 105 15.46 36.76 -29.55
N ASP A 106 15.89 36.21 -30.68
CA ASP A 106 16.22 34.80 -30.79
C ASP A 106 17.55 34.52 -30.06
N ILE A 107 17.48 33.66 -29.04
CA ILE A 107 18.64 33.19 -28.31
C ILE A 107 19.05 31.82 -28.85
N PHE A 108 20.34 31.68 -29.18
CA PHE A 108 20.90 30.45 -29.72
C PHE A 108 21.96 29.87 -28.79
N LEU A 109 21.81 28.59 -28.47
CA LEU A 109 22.84 27.80 -27.82
C LEU A 109 23.67 27.08 -28.89
N THR A 110 24.88 27.58 -29.15
CA THR A 110 25.82 26.99 -30.11
C THR A 110 26.67 25.93 -29.42
N LEU A 111 26.76 24.76 -30.03
CA LEU A 111 27.39 23.57 -29.47
C LEU A 111 28.68 23.22 -30.21
N ASP A 112 29.70 22.84 -29.46
CA ASP A 112 30.94 22.31 -30.04
C ASP A 112 30.69 20.97 -30.77
N ARG A 113 31.46 20.71 -31.82
CA ARG A 113 31.40 19.46 -32.61
C ARG A 113 31.70 18.22 -31.76
N SER A 114 32.49 18.38 -30.69
CA SER A 114 32.89 17.31 -29.78
C SER A 114 31.82 16.87 -28.79
N LEU A 115 30.68 17.57 -28.74
CA LEU A 115 29.57 17.30 -27.82
C LEU A 115 28.98 15.89 -28.00
N ARG A 116 28.94 15.09 -26.92
CA ARG A 116 28.21 13.82 -26.87
C ARG A 116 26.93 13.91 -26.05
N LYS A 117 26.93 14.75 -25.01
CA LYS A 117 25.80 14.91 -24.10
C LYS A 117 25.58 16.38 -23.74
N LEU A 118 24.37 16.87 -23.99
CA LEU A 118 23.91 18.17 -23.51
C LEU A 118 22.66 17.98 -22.67
N SER A 119 22.66 18.52 -21.46
CA SER A 119 21.45 18.74 -20.67
C SER A 119 21.31 20.23 -20.46
N TYR A 120 20.24 20.84 -20.93
CA TYR A 120 19.99 22.25 -20.68
C TYR A 120 18.58 22.44 -20.16
N GLY A 121 18.40 23.49 -19.38
CA GLY A 121 17.07 23.97 -19.08
C GLY A 121 17.02 25.45 -18.78
N LEU A 122 15.86 26.01 -19.08
CA LEU A 122 15.50 27.38 -18.76
C LEU A 122 14.59 27.35 -17.55
N TYR A 123 14.91 28.13 -16.54
CA TYR A 123 14.09 28.26 -15.34
C TYR A 123 13.97 29.72 -14.95
N SER A 124 12.85 30.10 -14.33
CA SER A 124 12.75 31.38 -13.63
C SER A 124 12.82 31.15 -12.14
N ILE A 125 13.44 32.08 -11.42
CA ILE A 125 13.33 32.12 -9.97
C ILE A 125 12.12 32.96 -9.62
N LYS A 126 11.09 32.31 -9.10
CA LYS A 126 9.96 33.01 -8.51
C LYS A 126 10.35 33.34 -7.06
N TYR A 127 10.56 34.64 -6.78
CA TYR A 127 10.51 35.14 -5.42
C TYR A 127 9.06 35.11 -4.95
N GLU A 128 8.57 33.93 -4.60
CA GLU A 128 7.29 33.85 -3.91
C GLU A 128 7.46 34.41 -2.51
N ASN A 129 6.67 35.44 -2.21
CA ASN A 129 6.40 35.90 -0.86
C ASN A 129 6.30 34.68 0.05
N LYS A 130 7.00 34.66 1.18
CA LYS A 130 7.19 33.42 1.98
C LYS A 130 5.87 32.68 2.25
N SER A 131 4.72 33.35 2.26
CA SER A 131 3.41 32.70 2.41
C SER A 131 2.90 31.95 1.18
N THR A 132 3.23 32.36 -0.06
CA THR A 132 2.76 31.69 -1.28
C THR A 132 3.62 30.50 -1.69
N ALA A 133 4.92 30.51 -1.36
CA ALA A 133 5.82 29.38 -1.58
C ALA A 133 5.43 28.13 -0.78
N TYR A 134 4.80 28.31 0.39
CA TYR A 134 4.23 27.20 1.16
C TYR A 134 2.90 26.69 0.60
N SER A 135 2.20 27.48 -0.22
CA SER A 135 0.93 27.08 -0.86
C SER A 135 1.11 26.56 -2.30
N SER A 136 2.21 26.89 -2.98
CA SER A 136 2.53 26.47 -4.36
C SER A 136 3.39 25.20 -4.39
N LEU A 137 4.24 24.96 -3.39
CA LEU A 137 4.52 23.61 -2.94
C LEU A 137 3.17 23.06 -2.51
N GLN A 138 2.62 22.08 -3.24
CA GLN A 138 1.50 21.26 -2.79
C GLN A 138 1.90 20.49 -1.52
N ILE A 139 2.18 21.19 -0.43
CA ILE A 139 1.85 20.73 0.90
C ILE A 139 0.33 20.88 0.96
N GLU A 140 -0.40 20.04 0.21
CA GLU A 140 -1.70 19.61 0.70
C GLU A 140 -1.49 19.26 2.16
N GLY A 141 -2.14 20.02 3.04
CA GLY A 141 -1.70 20.22 4.42
C GLY A 141 -1.15 18.94 5.04
N ARG A 142 0.10 19.01 5.51
CA ARG A 142 0.71 17.95 6.33
C ARG A 142 -0.21 17.50 7.46
N GLU A 143 -1.08 18.39 7.95
CA GLU A 143 -2.14 18.06 8.93
C GLU A 143 -3.17 17.06 8.40
N LYS A 144 -3.67 17.19 7.16
CA LYS A 144 -4.65 16.25 6.57
C LYS A 144 -3.98 14.93 6.15
N GLN A 145 -2.74 14.98 5.68
CA GLN A 145 -1.99 13.77 5.31
C GLN A 145 -1.36 13.04 6.51
N TRP A 146 -1.24 13.65 7.70
CA TRP A 146 -0.65 12.98 8.86
C TRP A 146 -1.44 11.73 9.28
N ILE A 147 -2.77 11.79 9.30
CA ILE A 147 -3.60 10.63 9.65
C ILE A 147 -3.56 9.55 8.56
N SER A 148 -3.58 9.97 7.29
CA SER A 148 -3.43 9.07 6.13
C SER A 148 -2.06 8.36 6.14
N ASN A 149 -0.98 9.09 6.40
CA ASN A 149 0.39 8.56 6.46
C ASN A 149 0.64 7.68 7.70
N ASN A 150 -0.11 7.86 8.79
CA ASN A 150 0.04 7.08 10.02
C ASN A 150 -1.00 5.96 10.18
N ILE A 151 -1.81 5.68 9.16
CA ILE A 151 -2.83 4.61 9.24
C ILE A 151 -2.20 3.25 9.55
N LEU A 152 -1.00 2.96 9.04
CA LEU A 152 -0.25 1.75 9.36
C LEU A 152 0.06 1.65 10.86
N MET A 153 0.50 2.74 11.48
CA MET A 153 0.76 2.80 12.92
C MET A 153 -0.53 2.57 13.71
N ILE A 154 -1.64 3.20 13.30
CA ILE A 154 -2.94 3.01 13.94
C ILE A 154 -3.39 1.54 13.85
N LEU A 155 -3.22 0.90 12.69
CA LEU A 155 -3.56 -0.51 12.48
C LEU A 155 -2.70 -1.43 13.34
N LEU A 156 -1.38 -1.17 13.44
CA LEU A 156 -0.47 -1.94 14.28
C LEU A 156 -0.77 -1.79 15.76
N ILE A 157 -0.95 -0.55 16.24
CA ILE A 157 -1.30 -0.29 17.65
C ILE A 157 -2.66 -0.92 17.98
N GLY A 158 -3.65 -0.77 17.10
CA GLY A 158 -4.97 -1.38 17.26
C GLY A 158 -4.88 -2.90 17.33
N ALA A 159 -4.14 -3.54 16.41
CA ALA A 159 -3.91 -4.99 16.43
C ALA A 159 -3.22 -5.45 17.72
N SER A 160 -2.23 -4.70 18.21
CA SER A 160 -1.54 -4.98 19.47
C SER A 160 -2.49 -4.89 20.66
N ILE A 161 -3.32 -3.85 20.74
CA ILE A 161 -4.31 -3.69 21.82
C ILE A 161 -5.29 -4.86 21.80
N PHE A 162 -5.82 -5.24 20.64
CA PHE A 162 -6.71 -6.40 20.52
C PHE A 162 -6.03 -7.69 20.99
N LEU A 163 -4.79 -7.94 20.59
CA LEU A 163 -4.03 -9.12 21.01
C LEU A 163 -3.80 -9.15 22.53
N VAL A 164 -3.51 -8.01 23.15
CA VAL A 164 -3.35 -7.89 24.60
C VAL A 164 -4.66 -8.18 25.31
N VAL A 165 -5.76 -7.55 24.88
CA VAL A 165 -7.11 -7.76 25.43
C VAL A 165 -7.52 -9.23 25.30
N ILE A 166 -7.35 -9.83 24.13
CA ILE A 166 -7.68 -11.23 23.86
C ILE A 166 -6.86 -12.16 24.75
N LYS A 167 -5.56 -11.91 24.86
CA LYS A 167 -4.67 -12.76 25.66
C LYS A 167 -4.95 -12.66 27.15
N PHE A 168 -5.27 -11.47 27.65
CA PHE A 168 -5.55 -11.27 29.07
C PHE A 168 -6.89 -11.88 29.49
N ASN A 169 -7.94 -11.66 28.69
CA ASN A 169 -9.28 -12.16 29.01
C ASN A 169 -9.51 -13.61 28.57
N TYR A 170 -8.83 -14.07 27.51
CA TYR A 170 -9.10 -15.35 26.85
C TYR A 170 -7.81 -16.15 26.57
N ALA A 171 -6.89 -16.21 27.55
CA ALA A 171 -5.59 -16.85 27.41
C ALA A 171 -5.64 -18.28 26.86
N LYS A 172 -6.55 -19.12 27.39
CA LYS A 172 -6.71 -20.52 26.96
C LYS A 172 -7.09 -20.59 25.48
N ARG A 173 -8.12 -19.85 25.08
CA ARG A 173 -8.65 -19.82 23.72
C ARG A 173 -7.66 -19.21 22.72
N THR A 174 -6.89 -18.22 23.14
CA THR A 174 -5.81 -17.64 22.33
C THR A 174 -4.76 -18.69 21.96
N GLY A 175 -4.38 -19.54 22.92
CA GLY A 175 -3.46 -20.65 22.68
C GLY A 175 -4.02 -21.71 21.72
N ASP A 176 -5.34 -21.86 21.65
CA ASP A 176 -5.99 -22.76 20.70
C ASP A 176 -5.98 -22.20 19.28
N ILE A 177 -6.30 -20.91 19.13
CA ILE A 177 -6.38 -20.23 17.83
C ILE A 177 -5.01 -20.05 17.18
N PHE A 178 -3.98 -19.72 17.95
CA PHE A 178 -2.64 -19.49 17.39
C PHE A 178 -1.77 -20.76 17.34
N SER A 179 -2.32 -21.92 17.69
CA SER A 179 -1.61 -23.19 17.59
C SER A 179 -1.92 -23.88 16.26
N PHE A 180 -0.92 -23.95 15.39
CA PHE A 180 -1.01 -24.66 14.11
C PHE A 180 -1.51 -26.10 14.31
N ASN A 181 -0.94 -26.82 15.28
CA ASN A 181 -1.32 -28.21 15.56
C ASN A 181 -2.80 -28.37 15.93
N LYS A 182 -3.39 -27.38 16.61
CA LYS A 182 -4.80 -27.43 17.03
C LYS A 182 -5.77 -27.06 15.91
N ILE A 183 -5.35 -26.22 14.97
CA ILE A 183 -6.16 -25.92 13.79
C ILE A 183 -6.24 -27.13 12.87
N PHE A 184 -5.12 -27.80 12.62
CA PHE A 184 -5.06 -28.94 11.72
C PHE A 184 -5.44 -30.27 12.37
N THR A 185 -5.53 -30.36 13.71
CA THR A 185 -6.02 -31.57 14.37
C THR A 185 -7.52 -31.72 14.19
N THR A 186 -7.94 -32.95 13.90
CA THR A 186 -9.35 -33.35 13.80
C THR A 186 -9.88 -33.92 15.11
N ARG A 187 -9.06 -33.95 16.18
CA ARG A 187 -9.50 -34.41 17.51
C ARG A 187 -10.34 -33.32 18.18
N LEU A 188 -11.60 -33.63 18.40
CA LEU A 188 -12.52 -32.78 19.15
C LEU A 188 -12.31 -33.01 20.65
N ASN A 189 -12.12 -31.94 21.42
CA ASN A 189 -12.21 -32.01 22.87
C ASN A 189 -13.70 -32.10 23.24
N GLU A 190 -14.16 -33.28 23.63
CA GLU A 190 -15.57 -33.58 23.94
C GLU A 190 -16.17 -32.64 25.00
N GLY A 191 -15.35 -32.13 25.92
CA GLY A 191 -15.78 -31.18 26.96
C GLY A 191 -16.14 -29.77 26.46
N GLU A 192 -15.75 -29.37 25.24
CA GLU A 192 -16.02 -28.02 24.73
C GLU A 192 -17.35 -27.89 23.98
N GLN A 193 -18.02 -28.99 23.61
CA GLN A 193 -19.20 -28.95 22.73
C GLN A 193 -20.49 -28.53 23.44
N SER A 194 -20.58 -28.71 24.76
CA SER A 194 -21.85 -28.53 25.50
C SER A 194 -22.18 -27.08 25.85
N ARG A 195 -21.23 -26.14 25.72
CA ARG A 195 -21.38 -24.75 26.20
C ARG A 195 -21.29 -23.66 25.13
N VAL A 196 -20.99 -23.98 23.88
CA VAL A 196 -20.78 -22.93 22.87
C VAL A 196 -22.12 -22.37 22.40
N ARG A 197 -22.39 -21.11 22.73
CA ARG A 197 -23.44 -20.31 22.08
C ARG A 197 -22.85 -19.63 20.85
N ILE A 198 -23.67 -19.42 19.81
CA ILE A 198 -23.24 -18.77 18.56
C ILE A 198 -22.62 -17.39 18.86
N MET A 199 -23.28 -16.60 19.71
CA MET A 199 -22.84 -15.28 20.17
C MET A 199 -22.38 -15.30 21.63
N ASP A 200 -21.41 -16.16 21.95
CA ASP A 200 -20.72 -16.02 23.22
C ASP A 200 -19.84 -14.75 23.22
N GLN A 201 -19.59 -14.17 24.40
CA GLN A 201 -18.80 -12.93 24.54
C GLN A 201 -17.42 -13.09 23.90
N ASP A 202 -16.79 -14.25 24.09
CA ASP A 202 -15.54 -14.61 23.46
C ASP A 202 -15.65 -14.54 21.93
N ASN A 203 -16.67 -15.17 21.33
CA ASN A 203 -16.85 -15.20 19.88
C ASN A 203 -16.99 -13.79 19.29
N ILE A 204 -17.68 -12.90 20.01
CA ILE A 204 -17.84 -11.50 19.59
C ILE A 204 -16.50 -10.78 19.58
N VAL A 205 -15.66 -10.96 20.60
CA VAL A 205 -14.33 -10.33 20.65
C VAL A 205 -13.42 -10.86 19.53
N PHE A 206 -13.41 -12.18 19.30
CA PHE A 206 -12.63 -12.77 18.19
C PHE A 206 -13.18 -12.37 16.81
N ALA A 207 -14.50 -12.20 16.67
CA ALA A 207 -15.12 -11.68 15.46
C ALA A 207 -14.76 -10.21 15.22
N GLY A 208 -14.76 -9.39 16.27
CA GLY A 208 -14.26 -8.01 16.22
C GLY A 208 -12.81 -7.95 15.76
N PHE A 209 -11.95 -8.82 16.29
CA PHE A 209 -10.54 -8.86 15.87
C PHE A 209 -10.36 -9.37 14.44
N TYR A 210 -11.11 -10.40 14.04
CA TYR A 210 -11.12 -10.90 12.66
C TYR A 210 -11.57 -9.84 11.65
N THR A 211 -12.65 -9.10 11.96
CA THR A 211 -13.15 -8.02 11.11
C THR A 211 -12.15 -6.86 11.04
N PHE A 212 -11.55 -6.48 12.18
CA PHE A 212 -10.49 -5.48 12.25
C PHE A 212 -9.29 -5.82 11.35
N LEU A 213 -8.76 -7.05 11.46
CA LEU A 213 -7.61 -7.48 10.66
C LEU A 213 -7.96 -7.65 9.18
N THR A 214 -9.14 -8.19 8.86
CA THR A 214 -9.57 -8.37 7.47
C THR A 214 -9.76 -7.03 6.78
N ALA A 215 -10.40 -6.07 7.46
CA ALA A 215 -10.55 -4.71 6.95
C ALA A 215 -9.18 -4.01 6.82
N GLY A 216 -8.30 -4.21 7.79
CA GLY A 216 -6.93 -3.68 7.76
C GLY A 216 -6.15 -4.24 6.58
N LEU A 217 -6.27 -5.54 6.31
CA LEU A 217 -5.63 -6.20 5.17
C LEU A 217 -6.17 -5.66 3.84
N ILE A 218 -7.49 -5.56 3.68
CA ILE A 218 -8.10 -5.03 2.44
C ILE A 218 -7.63 -3.59 2.22
N TYR A 219 -7.75 -2.74 3.24
CA TYR A 219 -7.28 -1.35 3.18
C TYR A 219 -5.79 -1.27 2.79
N PHE A 220 -4.98 -2.15 3.38
CA PHE A 220 -3.55 -2.19 3.13
C PHE A 220 -3.18 -2.64 1.72
N LEU A 221 -3.87 -3.64 1.18
CA LEU A 221 -3.70 -4.08 -0.21
C LEU A 221 -4.20 -3.03 -1.21
N SER A 222 -5.19 -2.22 -0.82
CA SER A 222 -5.73 -1.11 -1.64
C SER A 222 -4.89 0.17 -1.63
N LEU A 223 -3.83 0.26 -0.81
CA LEU A 223 -2.88 1.38 -0.84
C LEU A 223 -1.99 1.37 -2.10
N GLY A 224 -1.92 0.25 -2.84
CA GLY A 224 -1.20 0.15 -4.11
C GLY A 224 -2.00 0.69 -5.30
N LYS A 225 -1.35 1.43 -6.21
CA LYS A 225 -1.99 2.02 -7.40
C LYS A 225 -2.72 0.95 -8.24
N ASN A 226 -3.95 1.26 -8.66
CA ASN A 226 -4.83 0.56 -9.61
C ASN A 226 -5.55 -0.72 -9.16
N VAL A 227 -5.51 -1.11 -7.88
CA VAL A 227 -6.37 -2.18 -7.36
C VAL A 227 -7.45 -1.60 -6.46
N GLY A 228 -8.35 -0.81 -7.07
CA GLY A 228 -9.59 -0.40 -6.45
C GLY A 228 -10.48 -1.62 -6.22
N PHE A 229 -10.22 -2.38 -5.16
CA PHE A 229 -11.10 -3.45 -4.72
C PHE A 229 -12.45 -2.81 -4.38
N LEU A 230 -13.49 -3.11 -5.18
CA LEU A 230 -14.83 -2.51 -5.09
C LEU A 230 -14.90 -0.99 -5.36
N GLY A 231 -13.91 -0.41 -6.06
CA GLY A 231 -13.88 1.04 -6.34
C GLY A 231 -13.67 1.91 -5.09
N ILE A 232 -13.17 1.33 -3.99
CA ILE A 232 -12.83 2.05 -2.76
C ILE A 232 -11.35 2.43 -2.83
N GLU A 233 -11.07 3.72 -2.96
CA GLU A 233 -9.71 4.25 -2.84
C GLU A 233 -9.32 4.37 -1.36
N ALA A 234 -8.12 3.93 -0.99
CA ALA A 234 -7.62 3.94 0.38
C ALA A 234 -7.11 5.35 0.78
N ASN A 235 -8.03 6.30 0.93
CA ASN A 235 -7.72 7.71 1.18
C ASN A 235 -7.95 8.16 2.64
N GLY A 236 -7.56 7.33 3.61
CA GLY A 236 -7.54 7.70 5.03
C GLY A 236 -8.43 6.86 5.95
N ILE A 237 -8.66 7.38 7.15
CA ILE A 237 -9.31 6.61 8.23
C ILE A 237 -10.80 6.39 7.99
N MET A 238 -11.49 7.30 7.30
CA MET A 238 -12.91 7.13 7.01
C MET A 238 -13.16 5.99 6.02
N GLU A 239 -12.27 5.83 5.05
CA GLU A 239 -12.28 4.74 4.07
C GLU A 239 -12.02 3.41 4.78
N TYR A 240 -11.06 3.39 5.71
CA TYR A 240 -10.84 2.23 6.58
C TYR A 240 -12.10 1.88 7.40
N LEU A 241 -12.76 2.85 8.03
CA LEU A 241 -13.99 2.61 8.80
C LEU A 241 -15.15 2.11 7.92
N LYS A 242 -15.28 2.59 6.67
CA LYS A 242 -16.24 2.07 5.70
C LYS A 242 -15.96 0.60 5.37
N ILE A 243 -14.70 0.25 5.08
CA ILE A 243 -14.30 -1.14 4.82
C ILE A 243 -14.57 -2.01 6.06
N LEU A 244 -14.24 -1.52 7.25
CA LEU A 244 -14.51 -2.21 8.51
C LEU A 244 -16.01 -2.49 8.70
N ALA A 245 -16.87 -1.51 8.44
CA ALA A 245 -18.32 -1.67 8.51
C ALA A 245 -18.83 -2.69 7.48
N ILE A 246 -18.34 -2.65 6.24
CA ILE A 246 -18.70 -3.61 5.18
C ILE A 246 -18.31 -5.03 5.59
N VAL A 247 -17.08 -5.23 6.07
CA VAL A 247 -16.59 -6.53 6.53
C VAL A 247 -17.38 -7.04 7.73
N ALA A 248 -17.72 -6.16 8.68
CA ALA A 248 -18.52 -6.51 9.85
C ALA A 248 -19.95 -6.93 9.46
N VAL A 249 -20.61 -6.17 8.58
CA VAL A 249 -21.95 -6.52 8.04
C VAL A 249 -21.89 -7.83 7.26
N GLY A 250 -20.87 -8.03 6.43
CA GLY A 250 -20.65 -9.28 5.71
C GLY A 250 -20.50 -10.50 6.63
N LEU A 251 -19.74 -10.36 7.72
CA LEU A 251 -19.61 -11.41 8.73
C LEU A 251 -20.95 -11.66 9.45
N ALA A 252 -21.67 -10.60 9.85
CA ALA A 252 -22.96 -10.74 10.52
C ALA A 252 -23.99 -11.45 9.62
N ALA A 253 -24.09 -11.05 8.35
CA ALA A 253 -24.93 -11.70 7.35
C ALA A 253 -24.57 -13.18 7.19
N LYS A 254 -23.27 -13.51 7.17
CA LYS A 254 -22.81 -14.89 7.11
C LYS A 254 -23.21 -15.72 8.34
N VAL A 255 -23.07 -15.17 9.54
CA VAL A 255 -23.50 -15.84 10.78
C VAL A 255 -25.02 -16.07 10.79
N ILE A 256 -25.81 -15.09 10.32
CA ILE A 256 -27.26 -15.22 10.19
C ILE A 256 -27.62 -16.34 9.19
N LEU A 257 -26.95 -16.39 8.03
CA LEU A 257 -27.17 -17.43 7.03
C LEU A 257 -26.89 -18.82 7.62
N ILE A 258 -25.78 -18.97 8.35
CA ILE A 258 -25.45 -20.22 9.06
C ILE A 258 -26.53 -20.59 10.09
N ALA A 259 -27.04 -19.62 10.85
CA ALA A 259 -28.09 -19.86 11.83
C ALA A 259 -29.41 -20.30 11.17
N ILE A 260 -29.82 -19.66 10.07
CA ILE A 260 -31.02 -20.03 9.30
C ILE A 260 -30.86 -21.44 8.71
N ALA A 261 -29.73 -21.72 8.07
CA ALA A 261 -29.44 -23.03 7.49
C ALA A 261 -29.47 -24.12 8.57
N SER A 262 -28.86 -23.88 9.73
CA SER A 262 -28.88 -24.82 10.83
C SER A 262 -30.28 -25.08 11.41
N ASN A 263 -31.10 -24.03 11.55
CA ASN A 263 -32.47 -24.17 12.02
C ASN A 263 -33.30 -25.06 11.08
N LEU A 264 -33.07 -24.95 9.76
CA LEU A 264 -33.73 -25.78 8.76
C LEU A 264 -33.40 -27.29 8.93
N PHE A 265 -32.20 -27.61 9.40
CA PHE A 265 -31.76 -28.98 9.65
C PHE A 265 -32.05 -29.47 11.08
N GLY A 266 -32.73 -28.67 11.92
CA GLY A 266 -33.19 -29.09 13.25
C GLY A 266 -32.07 -29.33 14.28
N ASN A 267 -30.84 -28.87 14.04
CA ASN A 267 -29.72 -29.09 14.96
C ASN A 267 -29.09 -27.77 15.41
N SER A 268 -29.42 -27.33 16.62
CA SER A 268 -28.97 -26.06 17.20
C SER A 268 -27.52 -26.05 17.72
N LYS A 269 -26.87 -27.21 17.86
CA LYS A 269 -25.49 -27.30 18.40
C LYS A 269 -24.41 -27.22 17.32
N ILE A 270 -24.67 -27.78 16.13
CA ILE A 270 -23.77 -27.73 14.97
C ILE A 270 -23.38 -26.28 14.56
N PRO A 271 -24.29 -25.29 14.46
CA PRO A 271 -23.93 -23.95 13.97
C PRO A 271 -22.97 -23.23 14.90
N ALA A 272 -23.12 -23.38 16.22
CA ALA A 272 -22.26 -22.73 17.19
C ALA A 272 -20.83 -23.28 17.11
N PHE A 273 -20.70 -24.60 16.99
CA PHE A 273 -19.42 -25.25 16.74
C PHE A 273 -18.83 -24.80 15.39
N TYR A 274 -19.66 -24.77 14.34
CA TYR A 274 -19.26 -24.36 13.01
C TYR A 274 -18.70 -22.93 12.97
N VAL A 275 -19.45 -21.96 13.51
CA VAL A 275 -19.05 -20.55 13.55
C VAL A 275 -17.77 -20.38 14.35
N LYS A 276 -17.66 -21.04 15.51
CA LYS A 276 -16.43 -21.01 16.34
C LYS A 276 -15.22 -21.51 15.55
N GLU A 277 -15.35 -22.66 14.90
CA GLU A 277 -14.24 -23.29 14.18
C GLU A 277 -13.86 -22.50 12.92
N MET A 278 -14.85 -22.04 12.16
CA MET A 278 -14.68 -21.18 11.00
C MET A 278 -13.97 -19.88 11.39
N LEU A 279 -14.37 -19.25 12.48
CA LEU A 279 -13.74 -18.03 12.99
C LEU A 279 -12.29 -18.26 13.40
N ASN A 280 -12.01 -19.34 14.14
CA ASN A 280 -10.66 -19.68 14.58
C ASN A 280 -9.71 -19.90 13.39
N ILE A 281 -10.13 -20.70 12.42
CA ILE A 281 -9.34 -20.99 11.22
C ILE A 281 -9.10 -19.71 10.40
N ASN A 282 -10.16 -18.94 10.13
CA ASN A 282 -10.06 -17.69 9.37
C ASN A 282 -9.19 -16.64 10.05
N LEU A 283 -9.34 -16.46 11.36
CA LEU A 283 -8.57 -15.49 12.13
C LEU A 283 -7.07 -15.83 12.12
N PHE A 284 -6.72 -17.11 12.29
CA PHE A 284 -5.33 -17.55 12.22
C PHE A 284 -4.69 -17.21 10.87
N PHE A 285 -5.38 -17.54 9.78
CA PHE A 285 -4.89 -17.27 8.43
C PHE A 285 -4.80 -15.79 8.11
N ILE A 286 -5.84 -15.01 8.43
CA ILE A 286 -5.83 -13.56 8.21
C ILE A 286 -4.76 -12.88 9.05
N ALA A 287 -4.52 -13.32 10.29
CA ALA A 287 -3.42 -12.79 11.09
C ALA A 287 -2.07 -13.02 10.40
N ILE A 288 -1.79 -14.23 9.92
CA ILE A 288 -0.54 -14.54 9.18
C ILE A 288 -0.43 -13.66 7.93
N LEU A 289 -1.49 -13.55 7.14
CA LEU A 289 -1.48 -12.80 5.89
C LEU A 289 -1.34 -11.29 6.12
N PHE A 290 -2.00 -10.75 7.16
CA PHE A 290 -1.89 -9.36 7.58
C PHE A 290 -0.47 -9.01 8.03
N PHE A 291 0.10 -9.78 8.97
CA PHE A 291 1.44 -9.51 9.47
C PHE A 291 2.54 -9.75 8.41
N SER A 292 2.38 -10.74 7.54
CA SER A 292 3.33 -10.94 6.43
C SER A 292 3.26 -9.81 5.41
N SER A 293 2.07 -9.28 5.11
CA SER A 293 1.91 -8.13 4.21
C SER A 293 2.58 -6.88 4.78
N ILE A 294 2.37 -6.59 6.06
CA ILE A 294 3.04 -5.47 6.74
C ILE A 294 4.55 -5.66 6.76
N PHE A 295 5.01 -6.88 7.03
CA PHE A 295 6.44 -7.19 7.02
C PHE A 295 7.06 -6.86 5.67
N ILE A 296 6.48 -7.36 4.57
CA ILE A 296 6.98 -7.10 3.21
C ILE A 296 7.01 -5.61 2.89
N TYR A 297 5.95 -4.89 3.23
CA TYR A 297 5.89 -3.45 3.02
C TYR A 297 7.00 -2.69 3.77
N LEU A 298 7.30 -3.07 5.01
CA LEU A 298 8.36 -2.41 5.79
C LEU A 298 9.76 -2.67 5.23
N PHE A 299 10.00 -3.83 4.62
CA PHE A 299 11.27 -4.14 3.98
C PHE A 299 11.42 -3.52 2.58
N MET A 300 10.34 -3.48 1.79
CA MET A 300 10.40 -3.07 0.39
C MET A 300 9.91 -1.64 0.14
N GLY A 301 9.28 -0.99 1.12
CA GLY A 301 8.67 0.34 1.01
C GLY A 301 7.34 0.36 0.23
N GLU A 302 7.07 -0.67 -0.56
CA GLU A 302 5.84 -0.86 -1.33
C GLU A 302 5.43 -2.34 -1.34
N ILE A 303 4.15 -2.62 -1.63
CA ILE A 303 3.66 -3.98 -1.79
C ILE A 303 3.89 -4.40 -3.26
N PRO A 304 4.79 -5.36 -3.54
CA PRO A 304 5.03 -5.78 -4.90
C PRO A 304 3.79 -6.47 -5.46
N THR A 305 3.52 -6.29 -6.76
CA THR A 305 2.39 -6.94 -7.46
C THR A 305 2.44 -8.47 -7.36
N SER A 306 3.63 -9.05 -7.30
CA SER A 306 3.82 -10.49 -7.08
C SER A 306 3.25 -10.95 -5.73
N TRP A 307 3.38 -10.15 -4.67
CA TRP A 307 2.81 -10.47 -3.36
C TRP A 307 1.28 -10.45 -3.39
N LEU A 308 0.67 -9.50 -4.10
CA LEU A 308 -0.79 -9.46 -4.26
C LEU A 308 -1.29 -10.75 -4.92
N THR A 309 -0.63 -11.19 -5.99
CA THR A 309 -0.96 -12.45 -6.66
C THR A 309 -0.79 -13.66 -5.74
N ILE A 310 0.30 -13.73 -4.96
CA ILE A 310 0.55 -14.79 -3.97
C ILE A 310 -0.53 -14.77 -2.88
N ALA A 311 -0.89 -13.59 -2.37
CA ALA A 311 -1.92 -13.43 -1.34
C ALA A 311 -3.29 -13.87 -1.87
N LEU A 312 -3.66 -13.49 -3.10
CA LEU A 312 -4.91 -13.90 -3.75
C LEU A 312 -5.00 -15.43 -3.89
N TYR A 313 -3.96 -16.06 -4.48
CA TYR A 313 -3.92 -17.52 -4.60
C TYR A 313 -3.85 -18.23 -3.25
N GLY A 314 -3.17 -17.63 -2.27
CA GLY A 314 -3.12 -18.09 -0.90
C GLY A 314 -4.51 -18.11 -0.26
N VAL A 315 -5.29 -17.03 -0.40
CA VAL A 315 -6.68 -16.94 0.08
C VAL A 315 -7.55 -18.00 -0.59
N LEU A 316 -7.43 -18.17 -1.90
CA LEU A 316 -8.22 -19.15 -2.65
C LEU A 316 -7.89 -20.60 -2.27
N SER A 317 -6.59 -20.93 -2.17
CA SER A 317 -6.13 -22.24 -1.71
C SER A 317 -6.57 -22.51 -0.27
N PHE A 318 -6.42 -21.51 0.61
CA PHE A 318 -6.84 -21.61 1.99
C PHE A 318 -8.35 -21.84 2.13
N TYR A 319 -9.17 -21.21 1.28
CA TYR A 319 -10.61 -21.42 1.27
C TYR A 319 -10.97 -22.91 1.05
N ILE A 320 -10.29 -23.56 0.10
CA ILE A 320 -10.47 -24.99 -0.20
C ILE A 320 -10.02 -25.85 0.98
N ILE A 321 -8.81 -25.59 1.51
CA ILE A 321 -8.28 -26.33 2.68
C ILE A 321 -9.21 -26.21 3.88
N ARG A 322 -9.70 -24.99 4.16
CA ARG A 322 -10.63 -24.72 5.25
C ARG A 322 -11.94 -25.47 5.06
N LEU A 323 -12.50 -25.49 3.84
CA LEU A 323 -13.73 -26.23 3.56
C LEU A 323 -13.54 -27.72 3.86
N LEU A 324 -12.42 -28.31 3.43
CA LEU A 324 -12.08 -29.70 3.72
C LEU A 324 -11.89 -29.95 5.23
N LEU A 325 -11.18 -29.07 5.93
CA LEU A 325 -10.97 -29.19 7.39
C LEU A 325 -12.29 -29.13 8.15
N LEU A 326 -13.16 -28.17 7.83
CA LEU A 326 -14.48 -28.05 8.44
C LEU A 326 -15.34 -29.28 8.12
N TYR A 327 -15.30 -29.76 6.88
CA TYR A 327 -16.03 -30.97 6.47
C TYR A 327 -15.62 -32.18 7.33
N PHE A 328 -14.32 -32.46 7.45
CA PHE A 328 -13.84 -33.58 8.27
C PHE A 328 -14.13 -33.40 9.77
N LYS A 329 -14.09 -32.17 10.29
CA LYS A 329 -14.39 -31.90 11.70
C LYS A 329 -15.88 -32.13 12.02
N ILE A 330 -16.78 -31.68 11.16
CA ILE A 330 -18.23 -31.89 11.38
C ILE A 330 -18.60 -33.35 11.13
N LEU A 331 -18.00 -34.01 10.13
CA LEU A 331 -18.25 -35.43 9.85
C LEU A 331 -18.00 -36.29 11.10
N LYS A 332 -16.96 -35.98 11.88
CA LYS A 332 -16.66 -36.67 13.15
C LYS A 332 -17.63 -36.33 14.29
N LEU A 333 -18.27 -35.17 14.24
CA LEU A 333 -19.20 -34.69 15.27
C LEU A 333 -20.58 -35.32 15.13
N SER A 334 -20.94 -35.72 13.93
CA SER A 334 -22.32 -35.93 13.51
C SER A 334 -22.51 -37.38 13.07
N SER A 335 -23.47 -38.09 13.64
CA SER A 335 -23.92 -39.39 13.11
C SER A 335 -24.88 -39.24 11.91
N PHE A 336 -25.01 -38.04 11.33
CA PHE A 336 -25.93 -37.77 10.23
C PHE A 336 -25.43 -38.40 8.92
N SER A 337 -26.36 -38.62 7.99
CA SER A 337 -26.00 -39.06 6.64
C SER A 337 -25.16 -37.99 5.94
N ASN A 338 -24.11 -38.43 5.24
CA ASN A 338 -23.16 -37.58 4.53
C ASN A 338 -23.85 -36.58 3.57
N LEU A 339 -25.06 -36.89 3.11
CA LEU A 339 -25.85 -36.05 2.19
C LEU A 339 -26.29 -34.73 2.81
N TYR A 340 -26.74 -34.72 4.07
CA TYR A 340 -27.20 -33.49 4.73
C TYR A 340 -26.06 -32.51 4.95
N LEU A 341 -24.91 -33.04 5.36
CA LEU A 341 -23.71 -32.27 5.62
C LEU A 341 -23.20 -31.62 4.33
N PHE A 342 -23.20 -32.36 3.21
CA PHE A 342 -22.85 -31.80 1.91
C PHE A 342 -23.78 -30.65 1.49
N SER A 343 -25.10 -30.82 1.59
CA SER A 343 -26.07 -29.77 1.25
C SER A 343 -25.90 -28.50 2.10
N TYR A 344 -25.62 -28.67 3.39
CA TYR A 344 -25.31 -27.58 4.30
C TYR A 344 -24.06 -26.80 3.84
N PHE A 345 -22.95 -27.49 3.55
CA PHE A 345 -21.72 -26.83 3.06
C PHE A 345 -21.92 -26.12 1.72
N CYS A 346 -22.68 -26.72 0.82
CA CYS A 346 -23.01 -26.10 -0.46
C CYS A 346 -23.69 -24.75 -0.22
N THR A 347 -24.68 -24.72 0.67
CA THR A 347 -25.49 -23.52 0.94
C THR A 347 -24.72 -22.45 1.71
N THR A 348 -23.92 -22.82 2.72
CA THR A 348 -23.26 -21.84 3.61
C THR A 348 -21.89 -21.36 3.14
N GLU A 349 -21.19 -22.14 2.30
CA GLU A 349 -19.83 -21.82 1.85
C GLU A 349 -19.69 -21.81 0.34
N ILE A 350 -20.10 -22.88 -0.37
CA ILE A 350 -19.81 -22.98 -1.81
C ILE A 350 -20.60 -21.93 -2.60
N PHE A 351 -21.90 -21.79 -2.36
CA PHE A 351 -22.74 -20.83 -3.07
C PHE A 351 -22.30 -19.37 -2.85
N PRO A 352 -22.14 -18.88 -1.60
CA PRO A 352 -21.66 -17.51 -1.37
C PRO A 352 -20.28 -17.25 -1.98
N PHE A 353 -19.39 -18.24 -1.98
CA PHE A 353 -18.08 -18.13 -2.61
C PHE A 353 -18.15 -18.05 -4.14
N LEU A 354 -18.95 -18.89 -4.78
CA LEU A 354 -19.15 -18.85 -6.24
C LEU A 354 -19.77 -17.52 -6.68
N ILE A 355 -20.73 -17.01 -5.91
CA ILE A 355 -21.32 -15.68 -6.15
C ILE A 355 -20.23 -14.61 -6.04
N GLY A 356 -19.45 -14.61 -4.95
CA GLY A 356 -18.36 -13.66 -4.76
C GLY A 356 -17.31 -13.71 -5.87
N LEU A 357 -16.91 -14.92 -6.29
CA LEU A 357 -15.93 -15.13 -7.35
C LEU A 357 -16.46 -14.64 -8.72
N LYS A 358 -17.74 -14.85 -9.01
CA LYS A 358 -18.38 -14.33 -10.23
C LYS A 358 -18.39 -12.80 -10.27
N TYR A 359 -18.66 -12.14 -9.14
CA TYR A 359 -18.63 -10.67 -9.07
C TYR A 359 -17.20 -10.13 -9.10
N PHE A 360 -16.21 -10.89 -8.63
CA PHE A 360 -14.82 -10.46 -8.61
C PHE A 360 -14.11 -10.61 -9.95
N MET A 361 -14.46 -11.63 -10.75
CA MET A 361 -13.86 -11.85 -12.08
C MET A 361 -14.48 -11.00 -13.19
N ARG A 362 -15.54 -10.26 -12.90
CA ARG A 362 -16.21 -9.36 -13.84
C ARG A 362 -15.72 -7.94 -13.63
#